data_AF-A0ABD3AEF7-F1
#
_entry.id   AF-A0ABD3AEF7-F1
#
_cell.length_a   1.000
_cell.length_b   1.000
_cell.length_c   1.000
_cell.angle_alpha   90.00
_cell.angle_beta   90.00
_cell.angle_gamma   90.00
#
_symmetry.space_group_name_H-M   'P 1'
#
loop_
_entity.id
_entity.type
_entity.pdbx_description
1 polymer ?
#
loop_
_entity_poly.entity_id
_entity_poly.type
_entity_poly.pdbx_seq_one_letter_code
_entity_poly.pdbx_strand_id
1 'polypeptide(L)'
;MSRSPSFHARSQLDAKVDEEGFQQWVVAFCIIRFDLEQGQLIEECYPPGCLTQNEALEVAFSSFPDSISQHHNGSSIHDCIFFFRIRRQEKSHIANVVSHEIVEVDREIASLDDKVLKQSNNIQKSNRPKYLYGFVFNRQIHDDRLKRGGEQKSMVILSHNPYSIVFRPLLQIMGPLYFDIGKKALNYIAASVSSWPAPLTGQLMELYIGNATLKVHLPPAHSLPWSGAVFFEDLISPIAHFLPSNQSVPQGLFHDSKIFLGYFEGF
;
A
#
# COMPACT_ATOMS: atom_id res chain seq x y z
N MET A 1 20.25 10.73 -32.72
CA MET A 1 18.79 10.94 -32.68
C MET A 1 18.21 9.91 -31.74
N SER A 2 17.84 10.29 -30.53
CA SER A 2 17.11 9.44 -29.58
C SER A 2 16.07 10.31 -28.90
N ARG A 3 14.83 10.27 -29.38
CA ARG A 3 13.71 10.96 -28.75
C ARG A 3 13.27 10.12 -27.56
N SER A 4 13.49 10.61 -26.35
CA SER A 4 12.85 10.10 -25.14
C SER A 4 11.33 10.18 -25.32
N PRO A 5 10.54 9.20 -24.85
CA PRO A 5 9.08 9.29 -24.90
C PRO A 5 8.65 10.43 -23.97
N SER A 6 8.27 11.56 -24.56
CA SER A 6 7.77 12.72 -23.84
C SER A 6 6.31 12.47 -23.47
N PHE A 7 6.06 12.12 -22.21
CA PHE A 7 4.72 12.25 -21.62
C PHE A 7 4.34 13.73 -21.65
N HIS A 8 3.44 14.12 -22.55
CA HIS A 8 2.89 15.47 -22.57
C HIS A 8 1.87 15.63 -21.43
N ALA A 9 2.36 15.80 -20.21
CA ALA A 9 1.58 15.98 -18.98
C ALA A 9 1.02 17.41 -18.79
N ARG A 10 0.64 18.13 -19.87
CA ARG A 10 0.37 19.58 -19.79
C ARG A 10 -1.05 19.98 -19.40
N SER A 11 -2.04 19.08 -19.36
CA SER A 11 -3.45 19.45 -19.10
C SER A 11 -4.12 18.79 -17.88
N GLN A 12 -3.45 17.89 -17.15
CA GLN A 12 -4.06 17.10 -16.06
C GLN A 12 -3.42 17.31 -14.68
N LEU A 13 -2.60 18.35 -14.50
CA LEU A 13 -1.85 18.57 -13.26
C LEU A 13 -2.67 19.22 -12.12
N ASP A 14 -3.87 19.72 -12.41
CA ASP A 14 -4.80 20.35 -11.44
C ASP A 14 -6.07 19.52 -11.19
N ALA A 15 -6.06 18.22 -11.53
CA ALA A 15 -7.19 17.35 -11.23
C ALA A 15 -7.38 17.21 -9.71
N LYS A 16 -8.56 17.61 -9.22
CA LYS A 16 -8.94 17.43 -7.81
C LYS A 16 -9.00 15.93 -7.52
N VAL A 17 -8.19 15.46 -6.57
CA VAL A 17 -8.20 14.06 -6.15
C VAL A 17 -9.42 13.81 -5.29
N ASP A 18 -10.20 12.79 -5.64
CA ASP A 18 -11.26 12.28 -4.78
C ASP A 18 -10.66 11.36 -3.72
N GLU A 19 -10.79 11.75 -2.45
CA GLU A 19 -10.15 11.03 -1.35
C GLU A 19 -10.82 9.67 -1.10
N GLU A 20 -12.14 9.57 -1.29
CA GLU A 20 -12.87 8.31 -1.10
C GLU A 20 -12.48 7.29 -2.19
N GLY A 21 -12.50 7.68 -3.46
CA GLY A 21 -12.04 6.84 -4.56
C GLY A 21 -10.58 6.41 -4.41
N PHE A 22 -9.70 7.31 -3.95
CA PHE A 22 -8.30 6.98 -3.67
C PHE A 22 -8.17 5.91 -2.57
N GLN A 23 -8.89 6.07 -1.46
CA GLN A 23 -8.83 5.20 -0.28
C GLN A 23 -9.37 3.78 -0.54
N GLN A 24 -10.15 3.56 -1.61
CA GLN A 24 -10.56 2.22 -2.03
C GLN A 24 -9.38 1.34 -2.47
N TRP A 25 -8.32 1.96 -2.97
CA TRP A 25 -7.13 1.27 -3.49
C TRP A 25 -5.91 1.46 -2.60
N VAL A 26 -5.65 2.70 -2.19
CA VAL A 26 -4.38 3.12 -1.58
C VAL A 26 -4.65 3.85 -0.28
N VAL A 27 -3.91 3.49 0.77
CA VAL A 27 -3.90 4.20 2.05
C VAL A 27 -3.04 5.45 1.96
N ALA A 28 -1.83 5.31 1.40
CA ALA A 28 -0.93 6.44 1.18
C ALA A 28 0.12 6.15 0.12
N PHE A 29 0.64 7.23 -0.46
CA PHE A 29 1.95 7.28 -1.10
C PHE A 29 2.95 7.91 -0.13
N CYS A 30 4.09 7.27 0.05
CA CYS A 30 5.18 7.80 0.86
C CYS A 30 6.46 7.92 0.03
N ILE A 31 7.18 9.01 0.22
CA ILE A 31 8.54 9.19 -0.29
C ILE A 31 9.47 9.17 0.90
N ILE A 32 10.47 8.30 0.86
CA ILE A 32 11.43 8.11 1.93
C ILE A 32 12.82 8.33 1.37
N ARG A 33 13.58 9.24 2.00
CA ARG A 33 14.98 9.49 1.67
C ARG A 33 15.87 8.90 2.75
N PHE A 34 17.07 8.48 2.37
CA PHE A 34 18.09 8.11 3.34
C PHE A 34 18.93 9.34 3.71
N ASP A 35 18.83 9.77 4.96
CA ASP A 35 19.65 10.82 5.56
C ASP A 35 20.83 10.19 6.32
N LEU A 36 22.01 10.80 6.22
CA LEU A 36 23.24 10.24 6.80
C LEU A 36 23.29 10.32 8.33
N GLU A 37 22.59 11.29 8.93
CA GLU A 37 22.61 11.55 10.36
C GLU A 37 21.39 10.95 11.04
N GLN A 38 20.23 11.06 10.40
CA GLN A 38 18.94 10.63 10.94
C GLN A 38 18.47 9.27 10.43
N GLY A 39 19.11 8.72 9.40
CA GLY A 39 18.70 7.47 8.76
C GLY A 39 17.52 7.65 7.82
N GLN A 40 16.58 6.71 7.81
CA GLN A 40 15.44 6.72 6.91
C GLN A 40 14.40 7.76 7.34
N LEU A 41 14.09 8.73 6.47
CA LEU A 41 13.13 9.80 6.75
C LEU A 41 12.03 9.88 5.70
N ILE A 42 10.78 9.95 6.15
CA ILE A 42 9.66 10.30 5.26
C ILE A 42 9.79 11.77 4.86
N GLU A 43 10.00 12.00 3.57
CA GLU A 43 10.06 13.33 2.97
C GLU A 43 8.65 13.81 2.61
N GLU A 44 7.84 12.93 2.03
CA GLU A 44 6.46 13.23 1.62
C GLU A 44 5.52 12.09 1.99
N CYS A 45 4.30 12.45 2.38
CA CYS A 45 3.21 11.50 2.61
C CYS A 45 1.92 12.09 2.04
N TYR A 46 1.26 11.34 1.18
CA TYR A 46 0.01 11.72 0.54
C TYR A 46 -1.02 10.60 0.69
N PRO A 47 -2.24 10.85 1.21
CA PRO A 47 -2.67 12.08 1.87
C PRO A 47 -1.89 12.35 3.18
N PRO A 48 -1.80 13.62 3.63
CA PRO A 48 -1.13 13.93 4.89
C PRO A 48 -1.91 13.37 6.09
N GLY A 49 -1.20 12.93 7.14
CA GLY A 49 -1.81 12.51 8.42
C GLY A 49 -2.47 11.12 8.42
N CYS A 50 -2.31 10.33 7.36
CA CYS A 50 -2.87 8.97 7.27
C CYS A 50 -2.13 7.92 8.13
N LEU A 51 -0.88 8.18 8.50
CA LEU A 51 -0.02 7.32 9.31
C LEU A 51 0.14 7.87 10.73
N THR A 52 0.13 6.99 11.72
CA THR A 52 0.62 7.27 13.07
C THR A 52 2.14 7.40 13.07
N GLN A 53 2.71 7.99 14.14
CA GLN A 53 4.17 8.12 14.26
C GLN A 53 4.88 6.75 14.20
N ASN A 54 4.32 5.73 14.85
CA ASN A 54 4.89 4.37 14.84
C ASN A 54 4.80 3.75 13.44
N GLU A 55 3.66 3.87 12.75
CA GLU A 55 3.52 3.39 11.37
C GLU A 55 4.50 4.11 10.43
N ALA A 56 4.69 5.43 10.58
CA ALA A 56 5.64 6.20 9.79
C ALA A 56 7.08 5.71 9.97
N LEU A 57 7.49 5.41 11.21
CA LEU A 57 8.82 4.86 11.50
C LEU A 57 9.01 3.46 10.90
N GLU A 58 8.02 2.57 11.07
CA GLU A 58 8.09 1.21 10.50
C GLU A 58 8.10 1.23 8.96
N VAL A 59 7.30 2.10 8.33
CA VAL A 59 7.29 2.31 6.89
C VAL A 59 8.66 2.80 6.43
N ALA A 60 9.21 3.85 7.06
CA ALA A 60 10.52 4.38 6.69
C ALA A 60 11.63 3.33 6.79
N PHE A 61 11.65 2.57 7.89
CA PHE A 61 12.62 1.50 8.11
C PHE A 61 12.49 0.38 7.06
N SER A 62 11.28 -0.05 6.73
CA SER A 62 11.02 -1.14 5.78
C SER A 62 11.15 -0.73 4.32
N SER A 63 11.47 0.54 4.03
CA SER A 63 11.50 1.10 2.67
C SER A 63 12.82 0.88 1.94
N PHE A 64 13.83 0.26 2.55
CA PHE A 64 15.14 0.05 1.93
C PHE A 64 15.50 -1.44 1.95
N PRO A 65 16.16 -1.97 0.90
CA PRO A 65 16.61 -3.35 0.88
C PRO A 65 17.69 -3.59 1.94
N ASP A 66 17.65 -4.75 2.60
CA ASP A 66 18.62 -5.14 3.64
C ASP A 66 20.07 -5.26 3.11
N SER A 67 20.24 -5.45 1.80
CA SER A 67 21.53 -5.59 1.16
C SER A 67 21.64 -4.66 -0.04
N ILE A 68 22.76 -3.95 -0.10
CA ILE A 68 23.16 -3.13 -1.23
C ILE A 68 24.12 -3.99 -2.05
N SER A 69 23.72 -4.44 -3.25
CA SER A 69 24.63 -5.13 -4.14
C SER A 69 25.62 -4.11 -4.72
N GLN A 70 26.72 -3.88 -4.01
CA GLN A 70 27.84 -3.06 -4.49
C GLN A 70 28.71 -3.87 -5.43
N HIS A 71 28.26 -4.04 -6.66
CA HIS A 71 29.17 -4.26 -7.76
C HIS A 71 28.86 -3.21 -8.80
N HIS A 72 29.85 -2.35 -9.11
CA HIS A 72 30.25 -1.84 -10.44
C HIS A 72 31.01 -0.52 -10.32
N ASN A 73 31.96 -0.32 -11.23
CA ASN A 73 32.79 0.87 -11.36
C ASN A 73 32.02 1.94 -12.17
N GLY A 74 31.87 3.16 -11.61
CA GLY A 74 31.28 4.32 -12.28
C GLY A 74 29.87 4.69 -11.81
N SER A 75 29.38 5.89 -12.19
CA SER A 75 28.02 6.35 -11.82
C SER A 75 26.96 5.44 -12.43
N SER A 76 26.33 4.62 -11.59
CA SER A 76 25.27 3.69 -11.94
C SER A 76 23.97 4.02 -11.20
N ILE A 77 22.84 3.79 -11.85
CA ILE A 77 21.51 3.88 -11.25
C ILE A 77 20.96 2.46 -11.13
N HIS A 78 20.54 2.08 -9.93
CA HIS A 78 19.96 0.78 -9.64
C HIS A 78 18.56 0.95 -9.07
N ASP A 79 17.58 0.36 -9.75
CA ASP A 79 16.19 0.34 -9.33
C ASP A 79 15.82 -1.06 -8.84
N CYS A 80 15.16 -1.17 -7.69
CA CYS A 80 14.60 -2.43 -7.20
C CYS A 80 13.16 -2.25 -6.72
N ILE A 81 12.36 -3.30 -6.90
CA ILE A 81 10.96 -3.34 -6.47
C ILE A 81 10.75 -4.53 -5.55
N PHE A 82 10.22 -4.25 -4.36
CA PHE A 82 9.92 -5.27 -3.36
C PHE A 82 8.65 -4.88 -2.59
N PHE A 83 8.26 -5.70 -1.62
CA PHE A 83 7.12 -5.40 -0.76
C PHE A 83 7.41 -5.82 0.68
N PHE A 84 6.74 -5.16 1.61
CA PHE A 84 6.75 -5.49 3.03
C PHE A 84 5.31 -5.48 3.57
N ARG A 85 5.15 -5.95 4.81
CA ARG A 85 3.88 -5.89 5.53
C ARG A 85 4.13 -5.56 7.00
N ILE A 86 3.44 -4.55 7.50
CA ILE A 86 3.49 -4.16 8.92
C ILE A 86 2.13 -4.39 9.59
N ARG A 87 2.14 -4.62 10.89
CA ARG A 87 0.91 -4.80 11.67
C ARG A 87 0.37 -3.43 12.07
N ARG A 88 -0.87 -3.14 11.71
CA ARG A 88 -1.55 -1.92 12.13
C ARG A 88 -1.93 -2.01 13.61
N GLN A 89 -1.50 -1.03 14.39
CA GLN A 89 -2.02 -0.84 15.74
C GLN A 89 -3.36 -0.10 15.64
N GLU A 90 -4.42 -0.63 16.24
CA GLU A 90 -5.68 0.10 16.30
C GLU A 90 -5.47 1.36 17.14
N LYS A 91 -5.97 2.51 16.67
CA LYS A 91 -6.06 3.71 17.49
C LYS A 91 -6.98 3.37 18.66
N SER A 92 -6.41 3.00 19.80
CA SER A 92 -7.17 2.92 21.04
C SER A 92 -7.72 4.32 21.27
N HIS A 93 -9.04 4.47 21.20
CA HIS A 93 -9.71 5.69 21.64
C HIS A 93 -9.46 5.82 23.15
N ILE A 94 -8.34 6.41 23.55
CA ILE A 94 -8.15 6.95 24.89
C ILE A 94 -8.77 8.36 24.85
N ALA A 95 -10.10 8.40 24.79
CA ALA A 95 -10.86 9.62 25.05
C ALA A 95 -11.81 9.33 26.21
N ASN A 96 -11.49 9.95 27.35
CA ASN A 96 -12.35 10.21 28.51
C ASN A 96 -12.77 9.02 29.39
N VAL A 97 -11.98 8.74 30.44
CA VAL A 97 -12.49 8.88 31.81
C VAL A 97 -11.36 9.50 32.65
N VAL A 98 -11.50 10.79 32.91
CA VAL A 98 -10.78 11.49 33.96
C VAL A 98 -10.98 10.71 35.25
N SER A 99 -9.88 10.27 35.86
CA SER A 99 -9.85 9.72 37.20
C SER A 99 -10.43 10.76 38.16
N HIS A 100 -11.70 10.59 38.54
CA HIS A 100 -12.22 11.20 39.75
C HIS A 100 -12.10 10.17 40.86
N GLU A 101 -11.17 10.44 41.77
CA GLU A 101 -11.19 9.92 43.14
C GLU A 101 -12.53 10.29 43.77
N ILE A 102 -13.33 9.29 44.12
CA ILE A 102 -14.37 9.42 45.15
C ILE A 102 -14.29 8.18 46.03
N VAL A 103 -13.99 8.46 47.30
CA VAL A 103 -14.02 7.56 48.45
C VAL A 103 -15.49 7.21 48.76
N GLU A 104 -15.79 5.97 49.12
CA GLU A 104 -16.64 5.54 50.26
C GLU A 104 -17.15 4.09 50.06
N VAL A 105 -16.70 3.15 50.91
CA VAL A 105 -17.33 2.61 52.14
C VAL A 105 -18.37 1.51 51.86
N ASP A 106 -18.09 0.33 52.40
CA ASP A 106 -18.86 -0.92 52.37
C ASP A 106 -20.34 -0.75 52.73
N ARG A 107 -21.23 -1.36 51.94
CA ARG A 107 -22.45 -2.03 52.42
C ARG A 107 -22.85 -3.19 51.50
N GLU A 108 -22.77 -4.40 52.05
CA GLU A 108 -23.54 -5.55 51.60
C GLU A 108 -25.03 -5.32 51.91
N ILE A 109 -25.93 -5.76 51.00
CA ILE A 109 -27.17 -6.53 51.29
C ILE A 109 -27.75 -7.01 49.94
N ALA A 110 -28.08 -8.30 49.92
CA ALA A 110 -28.61 -9.05 48.79
C ALA A 110 -30.03 -8.66 48.36
N SER A 111 -30.36 -8.86 47.08
CA SER A 111 -31.61 -9.53 46.69
C SER A 111 -31.48 -10.14 45.29
N LEU A 112 -31.94 -11.39 45.22
CA LEU A 112 -32.18 -12.17 44.01
C LEU A 112 -33.34 -11.56 43.21
N ASP A 113 -33.40 -11.96 41.94
CA ASP A 113 -34.47 -11.76 40.95
C ASP A 113 -34.41 -10.47 40.11
N ASP A 114 -33.53 -10.50 39.09
CA ASP A 114 -33.95 -10.30 37.69
C ASP A 114 -32.82 -10.69 36.73
N LYS A 115 -32.71 -12.00 36.44
CA LYS A 115 -31.91 -12.55 35.34
C LYS A 115 -32.82 -12.87 34.16
N VAL A 116 -33.21 -11.90 33.35
CA VAL A 116 -33.58 -12.11 31.93
C VAL A 116 -33.38 -10.79 31.18
N LEU A 117 -32.70 -10.83 30.01
CA LEU A 117 -32.60 -9.78 28.99
C LEU A 117 -31.56 -8.64 29.14
N LYS A 118 -30.27 -8.94 29.37
CA LYS A 118 -29.12 -8.12 28.87
C LYS A 118 -27.90 -8.96 28.46
N GLN A 119 -28.11 -10.12 27.84
CA GLN A 119 -27.08 -10.90 27.15
C GLN A 119 -27.28 -10.80 25.64
N SER A 120 -26.63 -9.82 25.02
CA SER A 120 -26.21 -9.73 23.61
C SER A 120 -26.07 -8.24 23.32
N ASN A 121 -24.88 -7.66 23.31
CA ASN A 121 -24.19 -7.37 22.04
C ASN A 121 -22.74 -6.94 22.30
N ASN A 122 -21.99 -7.69 23.11
CA ASN A 122 -20.53 -7.63 23.01
C ASN A 122 -20.13 -8.51 21.83
N ILE A 123 -20.45 -8.02 20.62
CA ILE A 123 -19.93 -8.58 19.37
C ILE A 123 -18.42 -8.53 19.54
N GLN A 124 -17.82 -9.71 19.64
CA GLN A 124 -16.39 -9.90 19.61
C GLN A 124 -15.88 -9.26 18.33
N LYS A 125 -15.48 -7.99 18.42
CA LYS A 125 -14.76 -7.27 17.36
C LYS A 125 -13.54 -8.14 17.11
N SER A 126 -13.55 -8.88 16.00
CA SER A 126 -12.56 -9.90 15.72
C SER A 126 -11.18 -9.27 15.88
N ASN A 127 -10.47 -9.62 16.96
CA ASN A 127 -9.19 -9.02 17.35
C ASN A 127 -8.04 -9.55 16.47
N ARG A 128 -8.32 -9.71 15.17
CA ARG A 128 -7.33 -10.12 14.18
C ARG A 128 -6.51 -8.89 13.81
N PRO A 129 -5.17 -9.02 13.79
CA PRO A 129 -4.31 -7.90 13.41
C PRO A 129 -4.67 -7.43 12.01
N LYS A 130 -4.99 -6.14 11.87
CA LYS A 130 -5.05 -5.48 10.57
C LYS A 130 -3.63 -5.28 10.10
N TYR A 131 -3.39 -5.44 8.81
CA TYR A 131 -2.06 -5.25 8.22
C TYR A 131 -2.08 -4.08 7.24
N LEU A 132 -0.91 -3.47 7.07
CA LEU A 132 -0.64 -2.51 6.01
C LEU A 132 0.43 -3.11 5.10
N TYR A 133 0.13 -3.19 3.82
CA TYR A 133 1.03 -3.72 2.80
C TYR A 133 1.74 -2.56 2.12
N GLY A 134 3.07 -2.56 2.12
CA GLY A 134 3.88 -1.57 1.43
C GLY A 134 4.55 -2.16 0.20
N PHE A 135 4.31 -1.57 -0.96
CA PHE A 135 5.01 -1.88 -2.20
C PHE A 135 6.02 -0.79 -2.46
N VAL A 136 7.28 -1.16 -2.69
CA VAL A 136 8.41 -0.22 -2.71
C VAL A 136 9.06 -0.20 -4.08
N PHE A 137 9.31 0.99 -4.60
CA PHE A 137 10.30 1.27 -5.65
C PHE A 137 11.47 2.00 -5.00
N ASN A 138 12.63 1.37 -4.93
CA ASN A 138 13.85 1.98 -4.40
C ASN A 138 14.82 2.26 -5.55
N ARG A 139 15.35 3.48 -5.58
CA ARG A 139 16.40 3.90 -6.49
C ARG A 139 17.66 4.22 -5.70
N GLN A 140 18.77 3.66 -6.15
CA GLN A 140 20.12 3.95 -5.68
C GLN A 140 20.89 4.59 -6.82
N ILE A 141 21.43 5.77 -6.59
CA ILE A 141 22.29 6.47 -7.53
C ILE A 141 23.68 6.49 -6.94
N HIS A 142 24.61 5.79 -7.58
CA HIS A 142 26.01 5.82 -7.19
C HIS A 142 26.65 7.15 -7.61
N ASP A 143 27.27 7.83 -6.65
CA ASP A 143 28.01 9.08 -6.84
C ASP A 143 29.23 9.11 -5.91
N ASP A 144 30.40 8.91 -6.51
CA ASP A 144 31.71 8.94 -5.84
C ASP A 144 32.02 10.29 -5.16
N ARG A 145 31.33 11.37 -5.55
CA ARG A 145 31.52 12.69 -4.94
C ARG A 145 30.86 12.79 -3.58
N LEU A 146 29.90 11.90 -3.28
CA LEU A 146 29.21 11.86 -2.00
C LEU A 146 30.00 11.01 -1.00
N LYS A 147 29.99 11.40 0.29
CA LYS A 147 30.78 10.74 1.35
C LYS A 147 30.55 9.23 1.51
N ARG A 148 29.45 8.70 0.99
CA ARG A 148 29.10 7.26 1.02
C ARG A 148 28.94 6.63 -0.37
N GLY A 149 29.36 7.32 -1.41
CA GLY A 149 29.30 6.79 -2.78
C GLY A 149 27.90 6.75 -3.38
N GLY A 150 26.91 7.48 -2.87
CA GLY A 150 25.60 7.56 -3.53
C GLY A 150 24.45 8.16 -2.73
N GLU A 151 23.32 8.33 -3.41
CA GLU A 151 22.01 8.71 -2.87
C GLU A 151 21.04 7.53 -2.99
N GLN A 152 20.16 7.37 -2.00
CA GLN A 152 19.13 6.35 -2.03
C GLN A 152 17.78 6.92 -1.63
N LYS A 153 16.76 6.63 -2.43
CA LYS A 153 15.40 7.12 -2.24
C LYS A 153 14.37 6.06 -2.61
N SER A 154 13.33 5.98 -1.80
CA SER A 154 12.24 5.03 -1.96
C SER A 154 10.91 5.73 -2.15
N MET A 155 10.10 5.14 -3.00
CA MET A 155 8.69 5.43 -3.14
C MET A 155 7.89 4.23 -2.71
N VAL A 156 6.85 4.46 -1.90
CA VAL A 156 6.05 3.39 -1.32
C VAL A 156 4.58 3.63 -1.58
N ILE A 157 3.89 2.59 -2.03
CA ILE A 157 2.42 2.52 -2.06
C ILE A 157 1.97 1.67 -0.89
N LEU A 158 1.21 2.26 0.02
CA LEU A 158 0.60 1.58 1.16
C LEU A 158 -0.85 1.21 0.81
N SER A 159 -1.25 -0.04 1.05
CA SER A 159 -2.62 -0.51 0.81
C SER A 159 -3.09 -1.49 1.89
N HIS A 160 -4.40 -1.57 2.08
CA HIS A 160 -5.02 -2.60 2.91
C HIS A 160 -5.03 -3.97 2.23
N ASN A 161 -5.00 -4.01 0.90
CA ASN A 161 -5.07 -5.24 0.12
C ASN A 161 -3.76 -5.45 -0.66
N PRO A 162 -3.19 -6.67 -0.70
CA PRO A 162 -1.92 -6.94 -1.36
C PRO A 162 -2.07 -7.12 -2.89
N TYR A 163 -2.65 -6.14 -3.60
CA TYR A 163 -2.83 -6.21 -5.06
C TYR A 163 -1.51 -5.96 -5.82
N SER A 164 -0.55 -6.88 -5.70
CA SER A 164 0.75 -6.78 -6.34
C SER A 164 0.67 -6.62 -7.86
N ILE A 165 -0.38 -7.17 -8.50
CA ILE A 165 -0.64 -7.05 -9.94
C ILE A 165 -0.98 -5.62 -10.37
N VAL A 166 -1.46 -4.78 -9.43
CA VAL A 166 -1.76 -3.36 -9.66
C VAL A 166 -0.57 -2.51 -9.26
N PHE A 167 -0.06 -2.72 -8.05
CA PHE A 167 0.91 -1.82 -7.45
C PHE A 167 2.32 -1.95 -8.01
N ARG A 168 2.75 -3.14 -8.46
CA ARG A 168 4.07 -3.28 -9.10
C ARG A 168 4.15 -2.52 -10.44
N PRO A 169 3.21 -2.70 -11.40
CA PRO A 169 3.19 -1.90 -12.61
C PRO A 169 3.01 -0.40 -12.34
N LEU A 170 2.17 -0.05 -11.37
CA LEU A 170 1.98 1.34 -10.97
C LEU A 170 3.30 1.97 -10.48
N LEU A 171 4.07 1.27 -9.64
CA LEU A 171 5.39 1.73 -9.17
C LEU A 171 6.40 1.89 -10.32
N GLN A 172 6.37 1.02 -11.32
CA GLN A 172 7.24 1.14 -12.50
C GLN A 172 6.95 2.42 -13.31
N ILE A 173 5.73 2.95 -13.24
CA ILE A 173 5.36 4.23 -13.86
C ILE A 173 5.66 5.39 -12.90
N MET A 174 5.16 5.28 -11.66
CA MET A 174 5.20 6.33 -10.65
C MET A 174 6.63 6.65 -10.18
N GLY A 175 7.49 5.64 -10.05
CA GLY A 175 8.89 5.78 -9.65
C GLY A 175 9.66 6.72 -10.57
N PRO A 176 9.90 6.36 -11.85
CA PRO A 176 10.57 7.23 -12.82
C PRO A 176 9.92 8.61 -12.95
N LEU A 177 8.58 8.68 -12.95
CA LEU A 177 7.86 9.94 -13.06
C LEU A 177 8.15 10.88 -11.88
N TYR A 178 8.23 10.37 -10.66
CA TYR A 178 8.57 11.18 -9.49
C TYR A 178 10.03 11.67 -9.51
N PHE A 179 10.96 10.86 -9.99
CA PHE A 179 12.35 11.32 -10.14
C PHE A 179 12.51 12.39 -11.24
N ASP A 180 11.55 12.52 -12.16
CA ASP A 180 11.53 13.56 -13.19
C ASP A 180 10.80 14.84 -12.74
N ILE A 181 9.55 14.73 -12.28
CA ILE A 181 8.69 15.89 -11.97
C ILE A 181 8.35 16.07 -10.48
N GLY A 182 8.92 15.24 -9.60
CA GLY A 182 8.77 15.34 -8.14
C GLY A 182 7.32 15.18 -7.65
N LYS A 183 6.94 15.99 -6.65
CA LYS A 183 5.61 15.94 -6.01
C LYS A 183 4.43 16.03 -6.97
N LYS A 184 4.60 16.68 -8.13
CA LYS A 184 3.57 16.74 -9.18
C LYS A 184 3.17 15.36 -9.68
N ALA A 185 4.11 14.40 -9.72
CA ALA A 185 3.84 13.01 -10.05
C ALA A 185 2.87 12.38 -9.04
N LEU A 186 3.04 12.66 -7.74
CA LEU A 186 2.17 12.11 -6.70
C LEU A 186 0.72 12.55 -6.90
N ASN A 187 0.50 13.85 -7.10
CA ASN A 187 -0.85 14.40 -7.32
C ASN A 187 -1.48 13.83 -8.59
N TYR A 188 -0.72 13.75 -9.68
CA TYR A 188 -1.20 13.22 -10.95
C TYR A 188 -1.60 11.74 -10.86
N ILE A 189 -0.77 10.92 -10.22
CA ILE A 189 -1.04 9.50 -10.03
C ILE A 189 -2.17 9.30 -9.02
N ALA A 190 -2.22 10.09 -7.95
CA ALA A 190 -3.31 10.06 -6.99
C ALA A 190 -4.66 10.39 -7.64
N ALA A 191 -4.71 11.42 -8.50
CA ALA A 191 -5.90 11.76 -9.27
C ALA A 191 -6.33 10.61 -10.19
N SER A 192 -5.37 9.97 -10.86
CA SER A 192 -5.64 8.78 -11.70
C SER A 192 -6.23 7.64 -10.87
N VAL A 193 -5.61 7.30 -9.74
CA VAL A 193 -6.08 6.25 -8.83
C VAL A 193 -7.46 6.57 -8.26
N SER A 194 -7.74 7.84 -7.92
CA SER A 194 -9.05 8.25 -7.41
C SER A 194 -10.18 8.10 -8.42
N SER A 195 -9.86 8.08 -9.72
CA SER A 195 -10.85 7.89 -10.78
C SER A 195 -11.15 6.42 -11.08
N TRP A 196 -10.40 5.49 -10.48
CA TRP A 196 -10.61 4.07 -10.71
C TRP A 196 -11.92 3.60 -10.10
N PRO A 197 -12.61 2.64 -10.73
CA PRO A 197 -13.74 1.97 -10.10
C PRO A 197 -13.30 1.22 -8.85
N ALA A 198 -14.23 0.99 -7.92
CA ALA A 198 -13.98 0.19 -6.74
C ALA A 198 -13.41 -1.19 -7.12
N PRO A 199 -12.45 -1.74 -6.37
CA PRO A 199 -11.81 -3.01 -6.71
C PRO A 199 -12.83 -4.16 -6.68
N LEU A 200 -13.02 -4.82 -7.83
CA LEU A 200 -13.90 -5.98 -8.00
C LEU A 200 -13.06 -7.26 -8.00
N THR A 201 -13.10 -8.00 -6.90
CA THR A 201 -12.31 -9.24 -6.73
C THR A 201 -12.71 -10.31 -7.75
N GLY A 202 -11.75 -11.01 -8.32
CA GLY A 202 -12.00 -12.10 -9.28
C GLY A 202 -12.45 -11.64 -10.67
N GLN A 203 -12.35 -10.33 -10.99
CA GLN A 203 -12.71 -9.79 -12.30
C GLN A 203 -11.52 -9.13 -13.00
N LEU A 204 -11.60 -9.06 -14.33
CA LEU A 204 -10.71 -8.25 -15.15
C LEU A 204 -11.14 -6.79 -15.04
N MET A 205 -10.20 -5.92 -14.70
CA MET A 205 -10.39 -4.48 -14.59
C MET A 205 -9.42 -3.75 -15.50
N GLU A 206 -9.87 -2.62 -16.06
CA GLU A 206 -9.05 -1.70 -16.82
C GLU A 206 -8.87 -0.41 -16.01
N LEU A 207 -7.65 -0.16 -15.55
CA LEU A 207 -7.30 0.96 -14.69
C LEU A 207 -6.50 1.99 -15.50
N TYR A 208 -7.02 3.21 -15.62
CA TYR A 208 -6.42 4.25 -16.44
C TYR A 208 -5.41 5.09 -15.66
N ILE A 209 -4.23 5.31 -16.25
CA ILE A 209 -3.18 6.16 -15.70
C ILE A 209 -2.72 7.09 -16.82
N GLY A 210 -3.32 8.27 -16.90
CA GLY A 210 -3.09 9.17 -18.02
C GLY A 210 -3.50 8.55 -19.36
N ASN A 211 -2.50 8.34 -20.21
CA ASN A 211 -2.64 7.69 -21.52
C ASN A 211 -2.34 6.18 -21.50
N ALA A 212 -1.96 5.61 -20.35
CA ALA A 212 -1.72 4.19 -20.19
C ALA A 212 -2.94 3.51 -19.55
N THR A 213 -3.13 2.23 -19.86
CA THR A 213 -4.17 1.39 -19.25
C THR A 213 -3.53 0.13 -18.67
N LEU A 214 -3.76 -0.12 -17.39
CA LEU A 214 -3.40 -1.37 -16.72
C LEU A 214 -4.59 -2.33 -16.79
N LYS A 215 -4.44 -3.43 -17.52
CA LYS A 215 -5.42 -4.52 -17.54
C LYS A 215 -5.02 -5.57 -16.50
N VAL A 216 -5.81 -5.69 -15.44
CA VAL A 216 -5.45 -6.50 -14.26
C VAL A 216 -6.60 -7.41 -13.88
N HIS A 217 -6.27 -8.66 -13.54
CA HIS A 217 -7.25 -9.60 -12.99
C HIS A 217 -7.08 -9.65 -11.48
N LEU A 218 -8.04 -9.08 -10.73
CA LEU A 218 -7.93 -9.06 -9.27
C LEU A 218 -8.13 -10.48 -8.71
N PRO A 219 -7.38 -10.86 -7.66
CA PRO A 219 -7.57 -12.13 -7.00
C PRO A 219 -9.00 -12.25 -6.40
N PRO A 220 -9.61 -13.44 -6.38
CA PRO A 220 -10.90 -13.66 -5.70
C PRO A 220 -10.82 -13.35 -4.20
N ALA A 221 -11.93 -12.91 -3.60
CA ALA A 221 -11.98 -12.49 -2.20
C ALA A 221 -11.43 -13.54 -1.20
N HIS A 222 -11.67 -14.84 -1.45
CA HIS A 222 -11.19 -15.93 -0.59
C HIS A 222 -9.67 -16.12 -0.60
N SER A 223 -8.97 -15.58 -1.60
CA SER A 223 -7.51 -15.66 -1.72
C SER A 223 -6.80 -14.44 -1.10
N LEU A 224 -7.55 -13.41 -0.72
CA LEU A 224 -7.02 -12.25 -0.04
C LEU A 224 -6.93 -12.49 1.48
N PRO A 225 -5.91 -11.94 2.16
CA PRO A 225 -5.86 -11.93 3.60
C PRO A 225 -7.03 -11.11 4.13
N TRP A 226 -8.05 -11.79 4.66
CA TRP A 226 -9.32 -11.22 5.12
C TRP A 226 -9.09 -10.01 6.05
N SER A 227 -9.46 -8.81 5.59
CA SER A 227 -9.58 -7.61 6.42
C SER A 227 -11.08 -7.34 6.57
N GLY A 228 -11.63 -7.58 7.76
CA GLY A 228 -13.06 -7.76 7.99
C GLY A 228 -13.95 -6.55 7.72
N ALA A 229 -14.33 -6.34 6.46
CA ALA A 229 -15.41 -5.45 6.07
C ALA A 229 -16.11 -5.96 4.81
N VAL A 230 -16.72 -7.15 4.87
CA VAL A 230 -17.88 -7.48 4.03
C VAL A 230 -18.75 -8.47 4.79
N PHE A 231 -19.98 -8.07 5.11
CA PHE A 231 -21.04 -9.00 5.47
C PHE A 231 -21.43 -9.72 4.16
N PHE A 232 -21.02 -10.98 4.02
CA PHE A 232 -21.64 -11.89 3.06
C PHE A 232 -22.27 -13.01 3.86
N GLU A 233 -23.53 -12.79 4.21
CA GLU A 233 -24.48 -13.87 4.41
C GLU A 233 -24.67 -14.56 3.04
N ASP A 234 -24.59 -15.89 3.05
CA ASP A 234 -24.80 -16.81 1.94
C ASP A 234 -23.85 -16.74 0.73
N LEU A 235 -22.82 -17.59 0.77
CA LEU A 235 -22.59 -18.67 -0.21
C LEU A 235 -21.50 -19.60 0.34
N ILE A 236 -21.91 -20.51 1.21
CA ILE A 236 -21.14 -21.72 1.52
C ILE A 236 -21.18 -22.58 0.25
N SER A 237 -20.06 -22.68 -0.47
CA SER A 237 -19.83 -23.82 -1.37
C SER A 237 -18.77 -24.72 -0.75
N PRO A 238 -19.13 -25.97 -0.40
CA PRO A 238 -18.17 -26.96 0.04
C PRO A 238 -17.45 -27.57 -1.18
N ILE A 239 -16.30 -28.19 -0.91
CA ILE A 239 -15.51 -29.08 -1.77
C ILE A 239 -14.35 -28.40 -2.52
N ALA A 240 -13.25 -28.22 -1.79
CA ALA A 240 -11.92 -28.32 -2.37
C ALA A 240 -11.57 -29.81 -2.50
N HIS A 241 -11.41 -30.32 -3.71
CA HIS A 241 -10.79 -31.63 -3.93
C HIS A 241 -9.28 -31.50 -3.69
N PHE A 242 -8.82 -32.10 -2.59
CA PHE A 242 -7.39 -32.33 -2.37
C PHE A 242 -6.86 -33.28 -3.45
N LEU A 243 -5.86 -32.81 -4.22
CA LEU A 243 -5.01 -33.71 -5.00
C LEU A 243 -3.75 -34.04 -4.19
N PRO A 244 -3.27 -35.30 -4.23
CA PRO A 244 -2.17 -35.76 -3.43
C PRO A 244 -0.81 -35.24 -3.93
N SER A 245 0.10 -35.16 -2.96
CA SER A 245 1.50 -34.73 -3.01
C SER A 245 2.36 -35.34 -4.12
N ASN A 246 3.39 -34.56 -4.50
CA ASN A 246 4.58 -34.84 -5.32
C ASN A 246 4.47 -34.62 -6.83
N GLN A 247 4.95 -33.46 -7.29
CA GLN A 247 6.09 -33.36 -8.22
C GLN A 247 6.68 -31.94 -8.17
N SER A 248 8.00 -31.88 -8.25
CA SER A 248 8.87 -30.69 -8.17
C SER A 248 8.31 -29.44 -8.85
N VAL A 249 8.20 -28.34 -8.10
CA VAL A 249 7.85 -27.01 -8.60
C VAL A 249 9.00 -26.48 -9.47
N PRO A 250 8.82 -26.26 -10.78
CA PRO A 250 9.70 -25.37 -11.52
C PRO A 250 9.36 -23.94 -11.07
N GLN A 251 10.35 -23.24 -10.52
CA GLN A 251 10.28 -21.79 -10.33
C GLN A 251 10.05 -21.13 -11.69
N GLY A 252 8.97 -20.35 -11.79
CA GLY A 252 8.76 -19.44 -12.91
C GLY A 252 7.36 -19.56 -13.47
N LEU A 253 6.49 -18.62 -13.08
CA LEU A 253 5.29 -18.18 -13.81
C LEU A 253 4.61 -17.08 -12.99
N PHE A 254 5.23 -15.90 -12.92
CA PHE A 254 4.47 -14.68 -12.66
C PHE A 254 4.00 -14.17 -14.02
N HIS A 255 2.68 -14.20 -14.21
CA HIS A 255 2.02 -13.81 -15.45
C HIS A 255 2.23 -12.33 -15.77
N ASP A 256 2.50 -12.10 -17.05
CA ASP A 256 2.68 -10.81 -17.72
C ASP A 256 1.52 -9.84 -17.44
N SER A 257 1.81 -8.75 -16.74
CA SER A 257 1.02 -7.54 -16.88
C SER A 257 1.41 -6.90 -18.21
N LYS A 258 0.60 -7.09 -19.25
CA LYS A 258 0.85 -6.42 -20.54
C LYS A 258 0.48 -4.95 -20.42
N ILE A 259 1.49 -4.10 -20.21
CA ILE A 259 1.36 -2.66 -20.35
C ILE A 259 1.27 -2.38 -21.86
N PHE A 260 0.09 -2.01 -22.35
CA PHE A 260 -0.07 -1.56 -23.72
C PHE A 260 0.20 -0.06 -23.78
N LEU A 261 1.40 0.32 -24.25
CA LEU A 261 1.69 1.67 -24.68
C LEU A 261 1.31 1.77 -26.17
N GLY A 262 0.20 2.44 -26.49
CA GLY A 262 -0.21 2.65 -27.87
C GLY A 262 0.80 3.50 -28.63
N TYR A 263 1.49 2.92 -29.61
CA TYR A 263 2.26 3.67 -30.61
C TYR A 263 1.28 4.29 -31.61
N PHE A 264 1.33 5.62 -31.75
CA PHE A 264 0.69 6.32 -32.87
C PHE A 264 1.65 6.31 -34.06
N GLU A 265 1.29 5.59 -35.12
CA GLU A 265 1.81 5.88 -36.47
C GLU A 265 1.13 7.17 -36.96
N GLY A 266 1.94 8.16 -37.33
CA GLY A 266 1.47 9.40 -37.91
C GLY A 266 1.11 9.22 -39.39
N PHE A 267 0.01 9.86 -39.79
CA PHE A 267 -0.19 10.32 -41.16
C PHE A 267 0.51 11.67 -41.36
#